data_AF-A0A8T3D2W4-F1
#
_entry.id   AF-A0A8T3D2W4-F1
#
_cell.length_a   1.000
_cell.length_b   1.000
_cell.length_c   1.000
_cell.angle_alpha   90.00
_cell.angle_beta   90.00
_cell.angle_gamma   90.00
#
_symmetry.space_group_name_H-M   'P 1'
#
loop_
_entity.id
_entity.type
_entity.pdbx_description
1 polymer ?
#
loop_
_entity_poly.entity_id
_entity_poly.type
_entity_poly.pdbx_seq_one_letter_code
_entity_poly.pdbx_strand_id
1 'polypeptide(L)'
;MSTDAEMEAFGPAAIYLRKPERERIEAQNTPFDAKTAYFVAEPKDMYVKGKLLSKEEGKATVETLETKESITVKEDDIHPMNPPKFDKIEDMAMMTHLNEPAVLYNLKERYAAWMIYTYSGLFCVTVNPYKWLPVYDAVVVGAYRGKKRIEAPPHIFSISDNAYQFMLTGSLEDQIIAANPLLEAYDLLEKSRVTFQLSAERSYHIFYQLMTGHKPELLEALLITTNPYDYPMVSQGEVTVKSIDDVEEFIATDTAIDILGFTADEKMGIYKLTGACMHHGNMKFKQKQREEQAEPDGTEGNY
;
A
#
# COMPACT_ATOMS: atom_id res chain seq x y z
N MET A 1 16.54 -17.91 18.81
CA MET A 1 16.55 -16.60 18.13
C MET A 1 17.57 -16.71 17.02
N SER A 2 17.13 -16.43 15.80
CA SER A 2 17.92 -16.52 14.59
C SER A 2 19.16 -15.62 14.67
N THR A 3 20.33 -16.20 14.40
CA THR A 3 21.65 -15.56 14.54
C THR A 3 21.97 -14.67 13.33
N ASP A 4 22.94 -13.76 13.44
CA ASP A 4 23.41 -12.96 12.30
C ASP A 4 23.82 -13.85 11.09
N ALA A 5 24.26 -15.10 11.34
CA ALA A 5 24.56 -16.09 10.32
C ALA A 5 23.33 -16.55 9.50
N GLU A 6 22.14 -16.59 10.11
CA GLU A 6 20.91 -16.92 9.40
C GLU A 6 20.41 -15.76 8.52
N MET A 7 20.85 -14.55 8.83
CA MET A 7 20.52 -13.35 8.05
C MET A 7 21.38 -13.20 6.79
N GLU A 8 22.53 -13.88 6.70
CA GLU A 8 23.38 -13.89 5.50
C GLU A 8 22.63 -14.41 4.26
N ALA A 9 21.69 -15.32 4.45
CA ALA A 9 20.86 -15.87 3.36
C ALA A 9 20.01 -14.79 2.65
N PHE A 10 19.74 -13.66 3.31
CA PHE A 10 18.96 -12.55 2.74
C PHE A 10 19.85 -11.47 2.08
N GLY A 11 21.18 -11.59 2.19
CA GLY A 11 22.13 -10.68 1.55
C GLY A 11 21.85 -9.20 1.86
N PRO A 12 21.80 -8.30 0.85
CA PRO A 12 21.53 -6.87 1.04
C PRO A 12 20.18 -6.56 1.70
N ALA A 13 19.21 -7.48 1.64
CA ALA A 13 17.89 -7.30 2.24
C ALA A 13 17.90 -7.43 3.76
N ALA A 14 18.93 -8.06 4.35
CA ALA A 14 18.97 -8.41 5.76
C ALA A 14 18.70 -7.20 6.68
N ILE A 15 19.32 -6.05 6.39
CA ILE A 15 19.19 -4.82 7.18
C ILE A 15 17.78 -4.22 7.21
N TYR A 16 16.95 -4.56 6.21
CA TYR A 16 15.56 -4.13 6.06
C TYR A 16 14.57 -5.13 6.65
N LEU A 17 15.01 -6.34 6.97
CA LEU A 17 14.17 -7.41 7.52
C LEU A 17 14.35 -7.54 9.04
N ARG A 18 15.60 -7.53 9.52
CA ARG A 18 15.94 -7.62 10.94
C ARG A 18 17.24 -6.89 11.24
N LYS A 19 17.28 -6.16 12.36
CA LYS A 19 18.51 -5.49 12.81
C LYS A 19 19.57 -6.48 13.29
N PRO A 20 20.86 -6.13 13.13
CA PRO A 20 21.97 -6.94 13.65
C PRO A 20 21.80 -7.23 15.14
N GLU A 21 22.30 -8.39 15.57
CA GLU A 21 22.20 -8.82 16.97
C GLU A 21 22.75 -7.79 17.95
N ARG A 22 23.88 -7.15 17.59
CA ARG A 22 24.49 -6.09 18.39
C ARG A 22 23.53 -4.93 18.68
N GLU A 23 22.88 -4.38 17.66
CA GLU A 23 21.93 -3.26 17.83
C GLU A 23 20.71 -3.67 18.65
N ARG A 24 20.26 -4.93 18.49
CA ARG A 24 19.16 -5.47 19.29
C ARG A 24 19.53 -5.57 20.77
N ILE A 25 20.72 -6.07 21.08
CA ILE A 25 21.21 -6.19 22.47
C ILE A 25 21.38 -4.79 23.09
N GLU A 26 21.95 -3.84 22.34
CA GLU A 26 22.08 -2.45 22.80
C GLU A 26 20.69 -1.83 23.11
N ALA A 27 19.72 -2.00 22.22
CA ALA A 27 18.35 -1.51 22.44
C ALA A 27 17.68 -2.17 23.67
N GLN A 28 17.82 -3.48 23.83
CA GLN A 28 17.24 -4.23 24.95
C GLN A 28 17.84 -3.88 26.31
N ASN A 29 19.09 -3.42 26.34
CA ASN A 29 19.81 -3.03 27.55
C ASN A 29 19.58 -1.56 27.96
N THR A 30 18.74 -0.83 27.23
CA THR A 30 18.42 0.57 27.55
C THR A 30 17.75 0.68 28.93
N PRO A 31 18.14 1.62 29.81
CA PRO A 31 17.51 1.79 31.10
C PRO A 31 16.02 2.06 30.98
N PHE A 32 15.20 1.26 31.65
CA PHE A 32 13.74 1.39 31.62
C PHE A 32 13.15 1.19 33.00
N ASP A 33 12.28 2.10 33.39
CA ASP A 33 11.52 2.02 34.63
C ASP A 33 10.04 1.84 34.31
N ALA A 34 9.54 0.62 34.51
CA ALA A 34 8.17 0.22 34.23
C ALA A 34 7.14 0.99 35.08
N LYS A 35 7.53 1.59 36.21
CA LYS A 35 6.62 2.36 37.07
C LYS A 35 6.44 3.80 36.61
N THR A 36 7.36 4.31 35.80
CA THR A 36 7.33 5.71 35.36
C THR A 36 7.12 5.85 33.85
N ALA A 37 7.38 4.82 33.03
CA ALA A 37 7.21 4.90 31.59
C ALA A 37 5.75 4.65 31.13
N TYR A 38 5.08 5.71 30.66
CA TYR A 38 3.69 5.68 30.17
C TYR A 38 3.55 6.42 28.84
N PHE A 39 2.60 6.00 28.02
CA PHE A 39 2.08 6.79 26.91
C PHE A 39 0.95 7.67 27.42
N VAL A 40 0.88 8.90 26.92
CA VAL A 40 -0.19 9.87 27.23
C VAL A 40 -0.85 10.33 25.94
N ALA A 41 -2.18 10.43 25.95
CA ALA A 41 -2.93 10.93 24.81
C ALA A 41 -2.77 12.46 24.66
N GLU A 42 -2.44 12.92 23.45
CA GLU A 42 -2.32 14.34 23.12
C GLU A 42 -3.18 14.67 21.89
N PRO A 43 -3.95 15.77 21.88
CA PRO A 43 -4.83 16.11 20.76
C PRO A 43 -4.14 16.30 19.40
N LYS A 44 -2.84 16.64 19.38
CA LYS A 44 -2.09 16.88 18.14
C LYS A 44 -1.44 15.63 17.59
N ASP A 45 -0.73 14.88 18.43
CA ASP A 45 0.09 13.74 18.03
C ASP A 45 -0.55 12.38 18.38
N MET A 46 -1.82 12.39 18.81
CA MET A 46 -2.62 11.26 19.32
C MET A 46 -2.04 10.65 20.60
N TYR A 47 -0.81 10.13 20.55
CA TYR A 47 -0.13 9.50 21.69
C TYR A 47 1.34 9.90 21.71
N VAL A 48 1.82 10.34 22.88
CA VAL A 48 3.23 10.69 23.11
C VAL A 48 3.83 9.86 24.25
N LYS A 49 5.13 9.61 24.20
CA LYS A 49 5.86 8.95 25.29
C LYS A 49 6.11 9.94 26.43
N GLY A 50 5.89 9.51 27.66
CA GLY A 50 6.11 10.33 28.83
C GLY A 50 6.52 9.57 30.08
N LYS A 51 6.95 10.34 31.07
CA LYS A 51 7.36 9.88 32.38
C LYS A 51 6.36 10.35 33.43
N LEU A 52 5.73 9.40 34.12
CA LEU A 52 4.78 9.68 35.20
C LEU A 52 5.51 10.36 36.37
N LEU A 53 5.06 11.55 36.75
CA LEU A 53 5.58 12.31 37.89
C LEU A 53 4.73 12.09 39.15
N SER A 54 3.41 12.28 39.03
CA SER A 54 2.47 12.14 40.14
C SER A 54 1.12 11.60 39.67
N LYS A 55 0.43 10.93 40.58
CA LYS A 55 -0.92 10.41 40.40
C LYS A 55 -1.76 10.86 41.60
N GLU A 56 -2.67 11.79 41.37
CA GLU A 56 -3.53 12.40 42.40
C GLU A 56 -5.00 12.25 41.99
N GLU A 57 -5.82 11.64 42.86
CA GLU A 57 -7.29 11.54 42.78
C GLU A 57 -7.89 11.45 41.35
N GLY A 58 -7.48 10.45 40.57
CA GLY A 58 -8.01 10.17 39.23
C GLY A 58 -7.39 10.96 38.07
N LYS A 59 -6.34 11.75 38.35
CA LYS A 59 -5.53 12.46 37.35
C LYS A 59 -4.07 12.02 37.44
N ALA A 60 -3.43 11.90 36.28
CA ALA A 60 -2.03 11.57 36.14
C ALA A 60 -1.29 12.76 35.52
N THR A 61 -0.19 13.20 36.16
CA THR A 61 0.71 14.20 35.59
C THR A 61 1.90 13.48 34.98
N VAL A 62 2.02 13.59 33.66
CA VAL A 62 3.06 12.94 32.85
C VAL A 62 3.92 14.03 32.21
N GLU A 63 5.24 13.90 32.33
CA GLU A 63 6.22 14.73 31.63
C GLU A 63 6.51 14.10 30.26
N THR A 64 6.25 14.80 29.17
CA THR A 64 6.55 14.32 27.82
C THR A 64 8.06 14.19 27.60
N LEU A 65 8.52 13.09 26.97
CA LEU A 65 9.96 12.90 26.71
C LEU A 65 10.50 13.87 25.64
N GLU A 66 9.66 14.34 24.72
CA GLU A 66 10.06 15.19 23.60
C GLU A 66 10.06 16.68 23.96
N THR A 67 8.99 17.20 24.57
CA THR A 67 8.87 18.63 24.91
C THR A 67 9.28 18.95 26.35
N LYS A 68 9.44 17.94 27.22
CA LYS A 68 9.62 18.09 28.68
C LYS A 68 8.52 18.93 29.33
N GLU A 69 7.34 18.93 28.72
CA GLU A 69 6.17 19.64 29.24
C GLU A 69 5.37 18.69 30.12
N SER A 70 4.85 19.20 31.24
CA SER A 70 3.98 18.45 32.11
C SER A 70 2.54 18.53 31.61
N ILE A 71 1.99 17.39 31.20
CA ILE A 71 0.58 17.26 30.81
C ILE A 71 -0.16 16.52 31.92
N THR A 72 -1.24 17.12 32.41
CA THR A 72 -2.15 16.46 33.35
C THR A 72 -3.34 15.91 32.59
N VAL A 73 -3.45 14.59 32.53
CA VAL A 73 -4.56 13.88 31.87
C VAL A 73 -5.34 13.03 32.88
N LYS A 74 -6.46 12.46 32.45
CA LYS A 74 -7.18 11.47 33.26
C LYS A 74 -6.38 10.17 33.32
N GLU A 75 -6.63 9.39 34.37
CA GLU A 75 -6.00 8.09 34.52
C GLU A 75 -6.31 7.11 33.37
N ASP A 76 -7.47 7.26 32.71
CA ASP A 76 -7.84 6.41 31.56
C ASP A 76 -7.05 6.74 30.29
N ASP A 77 -6.48 7.94 30.20
CA ASP A 77 -5.73 8.44 29.05
C ASP A 77 -4.22 8.15 29.15
N ILE A 78 -3.80 7.41 30.19
CA ILE A 78 -2.43 6.91 30.33
C ILE A 78 -2.36 5.40 30.07
N HIS A 79 -1.39 4.99 29.25
CA HIS A 79 -1.20 3.59 28.90
C HIS A 79 0.21 3.12 29.26
N PRO A 80 0.40 1.98 29.93
CA PRO A 80 1.73 1.50 30.30
C PRO A 80 2.59 1.20 29.07
N MET A 81 3.87 1.51 29.15
CA MET A 81 4.85 1.19 28.09
C MET A 81 5.38 -0.23 28.23
N ASN A 82 5.69 -0.87 27.09
CA ASN A 82 6.39 -2.14 27.10
C ASN A 82 7.88 -1.95 27.44
N PRO A 83 8.51 -2.92 28.14
CA PRO A 83 9.94 -2.94 28.36
C PRO A 83 10.75 -2.92 27.03
N PRO A 84 11.99 -2.41 27.02
CA PRO A 84 12.87 -2.37 25.84
C PRO A 84 13.15 -3.74 25.22
N LYS A 85 12.93 -4.82 25.98
CA LYS A 85 12.95 -6.19 25.46
C LYS A 85 12.02 -6.38 24.25
N PHE A 86 10.91 -5.65 24.21
CA PHE A 86 9.90 -5.71 23.16
C PHE A 86 10.06 -4.59 22.11
N ASP A 87 11.18 -3.85 22.13
CA ASP A 87 11.49 -2.87 21.10
C ASP A 87 11.61 -3.54 19.72
N LYS A 88 10.95 -2.95 18.72
CA LYS A 88 10.88 -3.44 17.33
C LYS A 88 10.54 -4.92 17.21
N ILE A 89 9.65 -5.44 18.05
CA ILE A 89 9.28 -6.85 18.01
C ILE A 89 8.66 -7.23 16.66
N GLU A 90 8.96 -8.45 16.23
CA GLU A 90 8.48 -8.99 14.96
C GLU A 90 7.00 -9.36 15.00
N ASP A 91 6.51 -9.79 16.16
CA ASP A 91 5.10 -10.12 16.39
C ASP A 91 4.57 -9.36 17.61
N MET A 92 3.68 -8.41 17.35
CA MET A 92 3.12 -7.55 18.39
C MET A 92 2.21 -8.32 19.36
N ALA A 93 1.71 -9.50 18.98
CA ALA A 93 0.95 -10.35 19.90
C ALA A 93 1.78 -10.90 21.06
N MET A 94 3.11 -10.82 20.97
CA MET A 94 4.04 -11.24 22.03
C MET A 94 4.34 -10.13 23.05
N MET A 95 3.80 -8.92 22.87
CA MET A 95 3.95 -7.82 23.82
C MET A 95 3.20 -8.09 25.13
N THR A 96 3.70 -7.56 26.25
CA THR A 96 3.01 -7.66 27.55
C THR A 96 1.80 -6.73 27.64
N HIS A 97 1.96 -5.49 27.15
CA HIS A 97 0.90 -4.51 27.08
C HIS A 97 0.51 -4.30 25.63
N LEU A 98 -0.63 -4.88 25.23
CA LEU A 98 -1.19 -4.73 23.88
C LEU A 98 -2.23 -3.61 23.87
N ASN A 99 -1.72 -2.38 23.85
CA ASN A 99 -2.52 -1.16 23.82
C ASN A 99 -2.34 -0.46 22.47
N GLU A 100 -3.28 0.38 22.05
CA GLU A 100 -3.19 1.18 20.82
C GLU A 100 -1.85 1.91 20.64
N PRO A 101 -1.33 2.67 21.65
CA PRO A 101 -0.05 3.35 21.49
C PRO A 101 1.13 2.38 21.39
N ALA A 102 1.08 1.21 22.03
CA ALA A 102 2.17 0.23 21.95
C ALA A 102 2.31 -0.33 20.52
N VAL A 103 1.17 -0.63 19.88
CA VAL A 103 1.12 -1.07 18.48
C VAL A 103 1.62 0.04 17.56
N LEU A 104 1.12 1.27 17.73
CA LEU A 104 1.52 2.43 16.93
C LEU A 104 3.03 2.70 17.00
N TYR A 105 3.58 2.75 18.21
CA TYR A 105 5.00 3.04 18.40
C TYR A 105 5.91 1.93 17.88
N ASN A 106 5.52 0.67 18.02
CA ASN A 106 6.29 -0.43 17.45
C ASN A 106 6.32 -0.36 15.91
N LEU A 107 5.18 -0.09 15.27
CA LEU A 107 5.13 0.12 13.82
C LEU A 107 5.97 1.35 13.40
N LYS A 108 5.86 2.46 14.13
CA LYS A 108 6.61 3.70 13.88
C LYS A 108 8.13 3.48 13.98
N GLU A 109 8.59 2.79 15.01
CA GLU A 109 10.02 2.52 15.24
C GLU A 109 10.59 1.50 14.26
N ARG A 110 9.82 0.47 13.89
CA ARG A 110 10.21 -0.47 12.84
C ARG A 110 10.28 0.22 11.48
N TYR A 111 9.31 1.07 11.16
CA TYR A 111 9.29 1.86 9.94
C TYR A 111 10.46 2.84 9.86
N ALA A 112 10.76 3.57 10.95
CA ALA A 112 11.92 4.46 11.03
C ALA A 112 13.25 3.73 10.81
N ALA A 113 13.28 2.43 11.14
CA ALA A 113 14.40 1.54 10.92
C ALA A 113 14.41 0.85 9.54
N TRP A 114 13.49 1.24 8.64
CA TRP A 114 13.25 0.67 7.30
C TRP A 114 12.76 -0.78 7.28
N MET A 115 12.15 -1.25 8.38
CA MET A 115 11.48 -2.55 8.45
C MET A 115 9.97 -2.35 8.27
N ILE A 116 9.49 -2.59 7.05
CA ILE A 116 8.10 -2.30 6.66
C ILE A 116 7.08 -3.37 7.05
N TYR A 117 7.55 -4.58 7.34
CA TYR A 117 6.72 -5.73 7.68
C TYR A 117 6.75 -5.98 9.19
N THR A 118 5.57 -6.18 9.77
CA THR A 118 5.41 -6.51 11.19
C THR A 118 4.22 -7.46 11.34
N TYR A 119 4.36 -8.50 12.16
CA TYR A 119 3.22 -9.36 12.47
C TYR A 119 2.38 -8.80 13.62
N SER A 120 1.08 -9.08 13.55
CA SER A 120 0.12 -8.83 14.63
C SER A 120 -0.77 -10.05 14.78
N GLY A 121 -0.32 -11.04 15.57
CA GLY A 121 -1.06 -12.29 15.73
C GLY A 121 -1.11 -13.04 14.40
N LEU A 122 -2.26 -13.19 13.75
CA LEU A 122 -2.32 -13.85 12.43
C LEU A 122 -2.01 -12.91 11.25
N PHE A 123 -2.07 -11.60 11.47
CA PHE A 123 -1.96 -10.61 10.41
C PHE A 123 -0.51 -10.24 10.09
N CYS A 124 -0.23 -9.94 8.82
CA CYS A 124 1.00 -9.30 8.39
C CYS A 124 0.70 -7.84 8.03
N VAL A 125 1.15 -6.92 8.88
CA VAL A 125 1.03 -5.48 8.68
C VAL A 125 2.15 -5.02 7.77
N THR A 126 1.80 -4.27 6.73
CA THR A 126 2.74 -3.69 5.76
C THR A 126 2.58 -2.18 5.74
N VAL A 127 3.69 -1.44 5.90
CA VAL A 127 3.71 0.02 5.81
C VAL A 127 4.39 0.44 4.51
N ASN A 128 3.76 1.34 3.74
CA ASN A 128 4.32 1.78 2.46
C ASN A 128 5.68 2.49 2.65
N PRO A 129 6.79 1.97 2.09
CA PRO A 129 8.12 2.58 2.25
C PRO A 129 8.30 3.91 1.50
N TYR A 130 7.45 4.21 0.51
CA TYR A 130 7.65 5.32 -0.45
C TYR A 130 9.05 5.33 -1.10
N LYS A 131 9.72 4.18 -1.10
CA LYS A 131 11.08 3.98 -1.57
C LYS A 131 11.25 2.51 -1.96
N TRP A 132 11.99 2.28 -3.05
CA TRP A 132 12.40 0.95 -3.44
C TRP A 132 13.36 0.34 -2.40
N LEU A 133 13.01 -0.86 -1.92
CA LEU A 133 13.80 -1.65 -1.00
C LEU A 133 14.19 -2.98 -1.69
N PRO A 134 15.42 -3.49 -1.50
CA PRO A 134 15.90 -4.73 -2.13
C PRO A 134 15.34 -6.00 -1.46
N VAL A 135 14.11 -5.96 -0.93
CA VAL A 135 13.48 -7.05 -0.19
C VAL A 135 12.69 -8.01 -1.09
N TYR A 136 12.53 -7.68 -2.36
CA TYR A 136 11.76 -8.46 -3.34
C TYR A 136 12.62 -9.24 -4.34
N ASP A 137 13.94 -9.24 -4.15
CA ASP A 137 14.86 -9.94 -5.05
C ASP A 137 14.71 -11.46 -4.96
N ALA A 138 15.08 -12.16 -6.03
CA ALA A 138 15.00 -13.62 -6.12
C ALA A 138 15.78 -14.35 -5.01
N VAL A 139 16.85 -13.73 -4.50
CA VAL A 139 17.63 -14.24 -3.35
C VAL A 139 16.74 -14.33 -2.10
N VAL A 140 15.93 -13.30 -1.85
CA VAL A 140 15.00 -13.26 -0.71
C VAL A 140 13.89 -14.28 -0.88
N VAL A 141 13.36 -14.45 -2.10
CA VAL A 141 12.38 -15.51 -2.42
C VAL A 141 12.94 -16.89 -2.07
N GLY A 142 14.17 -17.18 -2.51
CA GLY A 142 14.86 -18.44 -2.18
C GLY A 142 15.09 -18.62 -0.68
N ALA A 143 15.39 -17.53 0.04
CA ALA A 143 15.65 -17.56 1.48
C ALA A 143 14.39 -17.75 2.33
N TYR A 144 13.20 -17.41 1.85
CA TYR A 144 11.92 -17.64 2.55
C TYR A 144 11.28 -19.00 2.27
N ARG A 145 11.69 -19.68 1.19
CA ARG A 145 11.12 -20.96 0.76
C ARG A 145 11.28 -22.05 1.83
N GLY A 146 10.20 -22.68 2.22
CA GLY A 146 10.25 -23.81 3.16
C GLY A 146 10.39 -23.40 4.64
N LYS A 147 10.47 -22.10 4.95
CA LYS A 147 10.70 -21.61 6.32
C LYS A 147 9.41 -21.34 7.04
N LYS A 148 9.34 -21.77 8.30
CA LYS A 148 8.22 -21.41 9.18
C LYS A 148 8.30 -19.95 9.57
N ARG A 149 7.16 -19.35 9.91
CA ARG A 149 7.05 -17.96 10.33
C ARG A 149 7.96 -17.58 11.51
N ILE A 150 8.29 -18.52 12.39
CA ILE A 150 9.15 -18.28 13.56
C ILE A 150 10.64 -18.25 13.18
N GLU A 151 10.99 -18.87 12.05
CA GLU A 151 12.37 -19.05 11.58
C GLU A 151 12.82 -17.88 10.68
N ALA A 152 11.88 -17.14 10.09
CA ALA A 152 12.17 -16.04 9.19
C ALA A 152 11.59 -14.71 9.71
N PRO A 153 12.22 -13.56 9.42
CA PRO A 153 11.66 -12.25 9.77
C PRO A 153 10.30 -12.01 9.09
N PRO A 154 9.49 -11.05 9.60
CA PRO A 154 8.22 -10.71 8.97
C PRO A 154 8.38 -10.30 7.51
N HIS A 155 7.63 -10.96 6.62
CA HIS A 155 7.61 -10.64 5.20
C HIS A 155 6.36 -11.22 4.53
N ILE A 156 5.94 -10.60 3.42
CA ILE A 156 4.81 -11.09 2.63
C ILE A 156 5.09 -12.50 2.05
N PHE A 157 6.33 -12.78 1.63
CA PHE A 157 6.73 -14.10 1.16
C PHE A 157 6.58 -15.19 2.20
N SER A 158 6.73 -14.88 3.50
CA SER A 158 6.45 -15.87 4.54
C SER A 158 4.97 -16.22 4.58
N ILE A 159 4.06 -15.25 4.38
CA ILE A 159 2.62 -15.54 4.29
C ILE A 159 2.31 -16.38 3.06
N SER A 160 2.85 -16.01 1.89
CA SER A 160 2.66 -16.74 0.64
C SER A 160 3.21 -18.18 0.70
N ASP A 161 4.42 -18.37 1.23
CA ASP A 161 5.06 -19.69 1.32
C ASP A 161 4.34 -20.59 2.34
N ASN A 162 3.96 -20.06 3.51
CA ASN A 162 3.18 -20.82 4.49
C ASN A 162 1.81 -21.20 3.93
N ALA A 163 1.12 -20.30 3.21
CA ALA A 163 -0.14 -20.63 2.55
C ALA A 163 0.03 -21.74 1.50
N TYR A 164 1.10 -21.68 0.70
CA TYR A 164 1.42 -22.74 -0.27
C TYR A 164 1.73 -24.08 0.41
N GLN A 165 2.51 -24.08 1.49
CA GLN A 165 2.76 -25.28 2.28
C GLN A 165 1.47 -25.84 2.87
N PHE A 166 0.62 -25.01 3.47
CA PHE A 166 -0.68 -25.43 3.99
C PHE A 166 -1.61 -25.98 2.91
N MET A 167 -1.53 -25.47 1.68
CA MET A 167 -2.26 -26.07 0.56
C MET A 167 -1.79 -27.50 0.26
N LEU A 168 -0.48 -27.77 0.34
CA LEU A 168 0.11 -29.07 0.02
C LEU A 168 0.00 -30.09 1.16
N THR A 169 0.11 -29.65 2.41
CA THR A 169 0.23 -30.53 3.59
C THR A 169 -0.84 -30.30 4.66
N GLY A 170 -1.57 -29.17 4.59
CA GLY A 170 -2.53 -28.74 5.59
C GLY A 170 -3.91 -29.39 5.46
N SER A 171 -4.70 -29.24 6.51
CA SER A 171 -6.07 -29.74 6.58
C SER A 171 -7.03 -28.85 5.77
N LEU A 172 -8.25 -29.32 5.53
CA LEU A 172 -9.29 -28.54 4.85
C LEU A 172 -9.57 -27.20 5.55
N GLU A 173 -9.46 -27.15 6.88
CA GLU A 173 -9.65 -25.92 7.67
C GLU A 173 -8.55 -24.88 7.39
N ASP A 174 -7.30 -25.32 7.25
CA ASP A 174 -6.17 -24.45 6.91
C ASP A 174 -6.31 -23.85 5.50
N GLN A 175 -6.85 -24.64 4.55
CA GLN A 175 -7.13 -24.20 3.18
C GLN A 175 -8.24 -23.14 3.14
N ILE A 176 -9.29 -23.30 3.96
CA ILE A 176 -10.39 -22.34 4.05
C ILE A 176 -9.90 -21.01 4.63
N ILE A 177 -9.09 -21.04 5.70
CA ILE A 177 -8.53 -19.82 6.31
C ILE A 177 -7.61 -19.07 5.33
N ALA A 178 -6.83 -19.78 4.52
CA ALA A 178 -5.98 -19.17 3.49
C ALA A 178 -6.78 -18.57 2.31
N ALA A 179 -7.93 -19.17 1.96
CA ALA A 179 -8.77 -18.73 0.85
C ALA A 179 -9.76 -17.60 1.21
N ASN A 180 -10.13 -17.46 2.49
CA ASN A 180 -11.18 -16.53 2.91
C ASN A 180 -10.88 -15.05 2.58
N PRO A 181 -9.65 -14.52 2.79
CA PRO A 181 -9.31 -13.15 2.40
C PRO A 181 -9.36 -12.91 0.88
N LEU A 182 -9.20 -13.97 0.07
CA LEU A 182 -9.26 -13.91 -1.39
C LEU A 182 -10.69 -13.98 -1.92
N LEU A 183 -11.61 -14.65 -1.20
CA LEU A 183 -13.02 -14.77 -1.61
C LEU A 183 -13.83 -13.48 -1.40
N GLU A 184 -13.44 -12.62 -0.45
CA GLU A 184 -14.11 -11.35 -0.18
C GLU A 184 -13.51 -10.16 -0.95
N ALA A 185 -12.46 -10.39 -1.74
CA ALA A 185 -11.94 -9.39 -2.67
C ALA A 185 -12.89 -9.23 -3.86
N TYR A 186 -14.01 -8.55 -3.64
CA TYR A 186 -14.81 -8.03 -4.75
C TYR A 186 -13.97 -6.99 -5.47
N ASP A 187 -13.52 -7.32 -6.69
CA ASP A 187 -12.93 -6.35 -7.62
C ASP A 187 -14.01 -5.33 -8.05
N LEU A 188 -14.27 -4.36 -7.18
CA LEU A 188 -15.15 -3.23 -7.46
C LEU A 188 -14.37 -2.22 -8.28
N LEU A 189 -14.39 -2.38 -9.60
CA LEU A 189 -13.85 -1.39 -10.52
C LEU A 189 -14.54 -0.03 -10.29
N GLU A 190 -13.74 1.03 -10.09
CA GLU A 190 -14.22 2.40 -9.90
C GLU A 190 -14.75 3.01 -11.21
N LYS A 191 -15.94 2.58 -11.65
CA LYS A 191 -16.53 2.96 -12.94
C LYS A 191 -16.65 4.48 -13.15
N SER A 192 -16.84 5.26 -12.08
CA SER A 192 -16.93 6.73 -12.15
C SER A 192 -15.66 7.38 -12.70
N ARG A 193 -14.49 6.77 -12.52
CA ARG A 193 -13.21 7.31 -12.99
C ARG A 193 -13.11 7.40 -14.51
N VAL A 194 -13.92 6.62 -15.24
CA VAL A 194 -14.00 6.67 -16.71
C VAL A 194 -14.61 7.99 -17.19
N THR A 195 -15.60 8.52 -16.47
CA THR A 195 -16.38 9.69 -16.91
C THR A 195 -16.08 10.95 -16.10
N PHE A 196 -15.49 10.82 -14.92
CA PHE A 196 -15.24 11.91 -14.00
C PHE A 196 -13.87 11.81 -13.34
N GLN A 197 -13.20 12.96 -13.15
CA GLN A 197 -11.96 13.07 -12.39
C GLN A 197 -12.00 14.27 -11.46
N LEU A 198 -11.39 14.13 -10.27
CA LEU A 198 -11.09 15.27 -9.41
C LEU A 198 -9.91 16.07 -9.98
N SER A 199 -9.82 17.35 -9.60
CA SER A 199 -8.82 18.28 -10.15
C SER A 199 -7.34 17.84 -10.06
N ALA A 200 -6.98 17.02 -9.06
CA ALA A 200 -5.63 16.50 -8.86
C ALA A 200 -5.51 14.99 -9.21
N GLU A 201 -6.50 14.44 -9.90
CA GLU A 201 -6.51 13.04 -10.31
C GLU A 201 -6.48 12.89 -11.83
N ARG A 202 -6.03 11.72 -12.28
CA ARG A 202 -6.09 11.30 -13.68
C ARG A 202 -7.11 10.18 -13.86
N SER A 203 -7.56 10.00 -15.10
CA SER A 203 -8.30 8.80 -15.49
C SER A 203 -7.35 7.59 -15.61
N TYR A 204 -7.84 6.44 -16.08
CA TYR A 204 -7.03 5.24 -16.25
C TYR A 204 -5.83 5.44 -17.18
N HIS A 205 -4.73 4.72 -16.89
CA HIS A 205 -3.46 4.88 -17.61
C HIS A 205 -3.58 4.67 -19.14
N ILE A 206 -4.41 3.71 -19.55
CA ILE A 206 -4.56 3.30 -20.95
C ILE A 206 -4.92 4.45 -21.90
N PHE A 207 -5.69 5.45 -21.44
CA PHE A 207 -6.06 6.59 -22.27
C PHE A 207 -4.83 7.42 -22.66
N TYR A 208 -3.99 7.74 -21.68
CA TYR A 208 -2.79 8.56 -21.88
C TYR A 208 -1.70 7.77 -22.62
N GLN A 209 -1.57 6.47 -22.33
CA GLN A 209 -0.69 5.55 -23.04
C GLN A 209 -0.98 5.50 -24.54
N LEU A 210 -2.25 5.41 -24.94
CA LEU A 210 -2.66 5.43 -26.36
C LEU A 210 -2.40 6.79 -27.03
N MET A 211 -2.60 7.89 -26.31
CA MET A 211 -2.41 9.26 -26.83
C MET A 211 -0.93 9.68 -26.93
N THR A 212 0.02 8.92 -26.39
CA THR A 212 1.45 9.19 -26.53
C THR A 212 1.93 9.17 -27.98
N GLY A 213 1.20 8.47 -28.87
CA GLY A 213 1.56 8.35 -30.28
C GLY A 213 2.78 7.47 -30.56
N HIS A 214 3.19 6.62 -29.60
CA HIS A 214 4.28 5.67 -29.79
C HIS A 214 4.04 4.74 -30.99
N LYS A 215 2.78 4.34 -31.23
CA LYS A 215 2.32 3.61 -32.42
C LYS A 215 1.32 4.47 -33.21
N PRO A 216 1.77 5.21 -34.24
CA PRO A 216 0.89 6.05 -35.06
C PRO A 216 -0.27 5.29 -35.71
N GLU A 217 -0.06 4.01 -36.04
CA GLU A 217 -1.08 3.10 -36.58
C GLU A 217 -2.32 2.99 -35.66
N LEU A 218 -2.14 3.10 -34.33
CA LEU A 218 -3.25 3.05 -33.39
C LEU A 218 -4.01 4.36 -33.35
N LEU A 219 -3.33 5.51 -33.46
CA LEU A 219 -4.00 6.81 -33.53
C LEU A 219 -4.93 6.87 -34.76
N GLU A 220 -4.43 6.40 -35.91
CA GLU A 220 -5.22 6.31 -37.13
C GLU A 220 -6.37 5.29 -37.01
N ALA A 221 -6.12 4.11 -36.43
CA ALA A 221 -7.16 3.09 -36.27
C ALA A 221 -8.27 3.48 -35.28
N LEU A 222 -7.93 4.26 -34.24
CA LEU A 222 -8.86 4.72 -33.20
C LEU A 222 -9.48 6.10 -33.53
N LEU A 223 -8.96 6.77 -34.56
CA LEU A 223 -9.36 8.12 -34.96
C LEU A 223 -9.19 9.13 -33.82
N ILE A 224 -8.09 9.02 -33.07
CA ILE A 224 -7.82 9.88 -31.93
C ILE A 224 -6.64 10.82 -32.17
N THR A 225 -6.67 11.98 -31.52
CA THR A 225 -5.54 12.91 -31.49
C THR A 225 -4.57 12.58 -30.35
N THR A 226 -3.39 13.17 -30.38
CA THR A 226 -2.41 13.07 -29.28
C THR A 226 -2.69 14.04 -28.13
N ASN A 227 -3.73 14.88 -28.23
CA ASN A 227 -4.03 15.91 -27.24
C ASN A 227 -5.15 15.43 -26.29
N PRO A 228 -4.86 15.14 -25.01
CA PRO A 228 -5.86 14.68 -24.05
C PRO A 228 -7.03 15.65 -23.83
N TYR A 229 -6.80 16.96 -24.02
CA TYR A 229 -7.83 17.98 -23.84
C TYR A 229 -8.93 17.96 -24.90
N ASP A 230 -8.74 17.21 -25.99
CA ASP A 230 -9.79 17.01 -27.01
C ASP A 230 -10.89 16.06 -26.51
N TYR A 231 -10.68 15.40 -25.37
CA TYR A 231 -11.57 14.40 -24.79
C TYR A 231 -11.96 14.78 -23.35
N PRO A 232 -13.16 15.34 -23.12
CA PRO A 232 -13.61 15.80 -21.80
C PRO A 232 -13.68 14.72 -20.74
N MET A 233 -13.88 13.45 -21.13
CA MET A 233 -13.94 12.34 -20.18
C MET A 233 -12.58 11.99 -19.54
N VAL A 234 -11.45 12.46 -20.08
CA VAL A 234 -10.10 12.12 -19.59
C VAL A 234 -9.25 13.34 -19.24
N SER A 235 -9.81 14.55 -19.32
CA SER A 235 -9.10 15.82 -19.16
C SER A 235 -9.72 16.77 -18.12
N GLN A 236 -10.57 16.26 -17.22
CA GLN A 236 -11.14 17.08 -16.13
C GLN A 236 -10.12 17.40 -15.01
N GLY A 237 -9.12 16.55 -14.86
CA GLY A 237 -8.06 16.67 -13.86
C GLY A 237 -6.67 16.79 -14.49
N GLU A 238 -5.70 16.05 -13.92
CA GLU A 238 -4.33 16.02 -14.44
C GLU A 238 -4.18 15.04 -15.60
N VAL A 239 -3.38 15.42 -16.59
CA VAL A 239 -3.15 14.62 -17.82
C VAL A 239 -1.74 14.02 -17.90
N THR A 240 -0.78 14.54 -17.12
CA THR A 240 0.61 14.07 -17.11
C THR A 240 1.11 13.95 -15.67
N VAL A 241 1.82 12.87 -15.35
CA VAL A 241 2.37 12.62 -14.01
C VAL A 241 3.88 12.48 -14.10
N LYS A 242 4.63 13.23 -13.29
CA LYS A 242 6.11 13.30 -13.37
C LYS A 242 6.83 11.97 -13.12
N SER A 243 6.21 11.05 -12.39
CA SER A 243 6.81 9.76 -12.03
C SER A 243 6.49 8.63 -13.01
N ILE A 244 5.69 8.89 -14.06
CA ILE A 244 5.19 7.88 -14.98
C ILE A 244 5.61 8.24 -16.40
N ASP A 245 6.26 7.30 -17.08
CA ASP A 245 6.50 7.37 -18.51
C ASP A 245 5.41 6.56 -19.24
N ASP A 246 4.41 7.25 -19.77
CA ASP A 246 3.28 6.60 -20.45
C ASP A 246 3.72 5.85 -21.73
N VAL A 247 4.90 6.13 -22.30
CA VAL A 247 5.44 5.39 -23.46
C VAL A 247 5.99 4.03 -23.03
N GLU A 248 6.81 3.99 -21.98
CA GLU A 248 7.34 2.73 -21.44
C GLU A 248 6.21 1.83 -20.93
N GLU A 249 5.22 2.43 -20.24
CA GLU A 249 4.05 1.71 -19.74
C GLU A 249 3.16 1.18 -20.87
N PHE A 250 3.06 1.88 -22.00
CA PHE A 250 2.34 1.38 -23.17
C PHE A 250 3.01 0.15 -23.78
N ILE A 251 4.35 0.15 -23.89
CA ILE A 251 5.11 -1.01 -24.38
C ILE A 251 4.92 -2.21 -23.44
N ALA A 252 4.97 -1.97 -22.12
CA ALA A 252 4.72 -3.01 -21.12
C ALA A 252 3.30 -3.58 -21.25
N THR A 253 2.30 -2.72 -21.44
CA THR A 253 0.89 -3.12 -21.62
C THR A 253 0.68 -3.94 -22.90
N ASP A 254 1.21 -3.50 -24.04
CA ASP A 254 1.12 -4.22 -25.32
C ASP A 254 1.82 -5.58 -25.24
N THR A 255 3.02 -5.63 -24.63
CA THR A 255 3.77 -6.87 -24.41
C THR A 255 3.03 -7.82 -23.46
N ALA A 256 2.39 -7.30 -22.41
CA ALA A 256 1.62 -8.11 -21.48
C ALA A 256 0.41 -8.77 -22.15
N ILE A 257 -0.30 -8.06 -23.03
CA ILE A 257 -1.41 -8.62 -23.81
C ILE A 257 -0.91 -9.78 -24.69
N ASP A 258 0.25 -9.63 -25.32
CA ASP A 258 0.85 -10.68 -26.15
C ASP A 258 1.31 -11.89 -25.32
N ILE A 259 1.91 -11.67 -24.13
CA ILE A 259 2.32 -12.74 -23.21
C ILE A 259 1.11 -13.54 -22.69
N LEU A 260 -0.02 -12.87 -22.46
CA LEU A 260 -1.27 -13.50 -22.03
C LEU A 260 -1.95 -14.32 -23.14
N GLY A 261 -1.45 -14.25 -24.38
CA GLY A 261 -1.92 -15.06 -25.50
C GLY A 261 -3.15 -14.52 -26.21
N PHE A 262 -3.46 -13.22 -26.05
CA PHE A 262 -4.51 -12.58 -26.83
C PHE A 262 -4.12 -12.51 -28.31
N THR A 263 -5.11 -12.71 -29.17
CA THR A 263 -4.93 -12.52 -30.60
C THR A 263 -4.78 -11.05 -30.95
N ALA A 264 -4.17 -10.75 -32.10
CA ALA A 264 -4.06 -9.38 -32.59
C ALA A 264 -5.44 -8.72 -32.79
N ASP A 265 -6.46 -9.49 -33.17
CA ASP A 265 -7.83 -8.99 -33.35
C ASP A 265 -8.49 -8.62 -32.02
N GLU A 266 -8.30 -9.42 -30.97
CA GLU A 266 -8.78 -9.10 -29.62
C GLU A 266 -8.07 -7.86 -29.06
N LYS A 267 -6.75 -7.79 -29.21
CA LYS A 267 -5.95 -6.64 -28.82
C LYS A 267 -6.43 -5.36 -29.50
N MET A 268 -6.62 -5.41 -30.82
CA MET A 268 -7.18 -4.31 -31.58
C MET A 268 -8.62 -3.97 -31.16
N GLY A 269 -9.43 -4.97 -30.82
CA GLY A 269 -10.78 -4.78 -30.28
C GLY A 269 -10.78 -4.01 -28.97
N ILE A 270 -9.87 -4.34 -28.05
CA ILE A 270 -9.69 -3.63 -26.78
C ILE A 270 -9.37 -2.15 -27.04
N TYR A 271 -8.36 -1.86 -27.87
CA TYR A 271 -7.98 -0.47 -28.17
C TYR A 271 -9.12 0.31 -28.85
N LYS A 272 -9.82 -0.30 -29.81
CA LYS A 272 -10.98 0.32 -30.48
C LYS A 272 -12.10 0.67 -29.50
N LEU A 273 -12.40 -0.22 -28.55
CA LEU A 273 -13.40 0.07 -27.51
C LEU A 273 -12.95 1.19 -26.58
N THR A 274 -11.67 1.24 -26.21
CA THR A 274 -11.11 2.35 -25.43
C THR A 274 -11.23 3.68 -26.16
N GLY A 275 -10.88 3.75 -27.44
CA GLY A 275 -11.05 4.94 -28.27
C GLY A 275 -12.53 5.33 -28.44
N ALA A 276 -13.42 4.35 -28.63
CA ALA A 276 -14.86 4.60 -28.71
C ALA A 276 -15.42 5.22 -27.41
N CYS A 277 -14.93 4.80 -26.24
CA CYS A 277 -15.30 5.42 -24.96
C CYS A 277 -14.88 6.90 -24.89
N MET A 278 -13.71 7.26 -25.44
CA MET A 278 -13.26 8.65 -25.48
C MET A 278 -14.16 9.50 -26.38
N HIS A 279 -14.49 8.99 -27.58
CA HIS A 279 -15.41 9.66 -28.51
C HIS A 279 -16.83 9.78 -27.95
N HIS A 280 -17.27 8.83 -27.12
CA HIS A 280 -18.57 8.90 -26.47
C HIS A 280 -18.72 10.14 -25.58
N GLY A 281 -17.63 10.59 -24.95
CA GLY A 281 -17.57 11.82 -24.16
C GLY A 281 -17.68 13.10 -24.96
N ASN A 282 -17.43 13.05 -26.27
CA ASN A 282 -17.44 14.21 -27.15
C ASN A 282 -18.81 14.47 -27.79
N MET A 283 -19.74 13.51 -27.69
CA MET A 283 -21.08 13.65 -28.25
C MET A 283 -21.85 14.77 -27.53
N LYS A 284 -22.27 15.77 -28.32
CA LYS A 284 -23.08 16.89 -27.85
C LYS A 284 -24.52 16.73 -28.31
N PHE A 285 -25.45 17.13 -27.46
CA PHE A 285 -26.88 17.11 -27.74
C PHE A 285 -27.46 18.50 -27.45
N LYS A 286 -28.40 18.92 -28.27
CA LYS A 286 -29.18 20.15 -28.07
C LYS A 286 -30.66 19.81 -27.95
N GLN A 287 -31.43 20.75 -27.42
CA GLN A 287 -32.87 20.61 -27.34
C GLN A 287 -33.51 20.92 -28.70
N LYS A 288 -34.40 20.04 -29.15
CA LYS A 288 -35.19 20.24 -30.37
C LYS A 288 -36.14 21.43 -30.20
N GLN A 289 -36.34 22.20 -31.27
CA GLN A 289 -37.21 23.38 -31.21
C GLN A 289 -38.64 22.99 -30.80
N ARG A 290 -39.11 23.55 -29.68
CA ARG A 290 -40.48 23.42 -29.13
C ARG A 290 -40.84 22.03 -28.58
N GLU A 291 -39.88 21.15 -28.36
CA GLU A 291 -40.06 19.85 -27.70
C GLU A 291 -39.02 19.67 -26.59
N GLU A 292 -39.32 18.90 -25.53
CA GLU A 292 -38.35 18.52 -24.48
C GLU A 292 -37.50 17.30 -24.90
N GLN A 293 -37.27 17.13 -26.20
CA GLN A 293 -36.50 16.03 -26.76
C GLN A 293 -35.08 16.50 -27.12
N ALA A 294 -34.08 15.66 -26.83
CA ALA A 294 -32.70 15.89 -27.26
C ALA A 294 -32.52 15.46 -28.74
N GLU A 295 -31.79 16.27 -29.51
CA GLU A 295 -31.28 15.95 -30.84
C GLU A 295 -29.75 16.11 -30.89
N PRO A 296 -29.01 15.33 -31.72
CA PRO A 296 -27.56 15.48 -31.83
C PRO A 296 -27.17 16.89 -32.27
N ASP A 297 -26.24 17.52 -31.55
CA ASP A 297 -25.69 18.84 -31.85
C ASP A 297 -24.38 18.71 -32.63
N GLY A 298 -24.52 18.20 -33.86
CA GLY A 298 -23.40 17.80 -34.71
C GLY A 298 -23.29 16.28 -34.81
N THR A 299 -22.75 15.80 -35.94
CA THR A 299 -22.57 14.37 -36.22
C THR A 299 -21.16 14.08 -36.74
N GLU A 300 -20.19 14.94 -36.41
CA GLU A 300 -18.86 15.06 -37.03
C GLU A 300 -18.54 13.97 -38.04
N GLY A 301 -18.87 14.28 -39.29
CA GLY A 301 -18.16 13.79 -40.46
C GLY A 301 -17.28 14.93 -40.93
N ASN A 302 -16.03 14.95 -40.48
CA ASN A 302 -14.92 15.72 -41.05
C ASN A 302 -13.66 14.89 -40.88
N TYR A 303 -13.48 13.94 -41.80
CA TYR A 303 -12.16 13.42 -42.16
C TYR A 303 -11.47 14.40 -43.10
#